data_AF-A0A975MJV9-F1
#
_entry.id   AF-A0A975MJV9-F1
#
_cell.length_a   1.000
_cell.length_b   1.000
_cell.length_c   1.000
_cell.angle_alpha   90.00
_cell.angle_beta   90.00
_cell.angle_gamma   90.00
#
_symmetry.space_group_name_H-M   'P 1'
#
loop_
_entity.id
_entity.type
_entity.pdbx_description
1 polymer ?
#
loop_
_entity_poly.entity_id
_entity_poly.type
_entity_poly.pdbx_seq_one_letter_code
_entity_poly.pdbx_strand_id
1 'polypeptide(L)' 'MASSKSSSGGGKRGRSAVSGRFVKQSTVKRSPKTTVNESVKKPKK' A
#
# COMPACT_ATOMS: atom_id res chain seq x y z
N MET A 1 -24.55 -5.37 0.58
CA MET A 1 -23.21 -6.01 0.50
C MET A 1 -22.19 -5.03 1.04
N ALA A 2 -21.37 -5.44 2.00
CA ALA A 2 -20.45 -4.56 2.73
C ALA A 2 -19.41 -3.93 1.78
N SER A 3 -19.53 -2.62 1.54
CA SER A 3 -18.46 -1.81 0.96
C SER A 3 -17.32 -1.80 1.97
N SER A 4 -16.28 -2.60 1.70
CA SER A 4 -15.07 -2.60 2.49
C SER A 4 -14.46 -1.21 2.41
N LYS A 5 -14.70 -0.40 3.44
CA LYS A 5 -14.08 0.90 3.66
C LYS A 5 -12.58 0.65 3.85
N SER A 6 -11.83 0.54 2.75
CA SER A 6 -10.37 0.58 2.78
C SER A 6 -10.01 2.02 3.14
N SER A 7 -9.83 2.25 4.44
CA SER A 7 -9.37 3.50 5.01
C SER A 7 -7.96 3.77 4.49
N SER A 8 -7.89 4.42 3.32
CA SER A 8 -6.68 5.00 2.74
C SER A 8 -6.30 6.26 3.52
N GLY A 9 -5.98 6.06 4.80
CA GLY A 9 -5.26 7.04 5.61
C GLY A 9 -3.82 7.14 5.09
N GLY A 10 -3.46 8.32 4.62
CA GLY A 10 -2.18 8.66 4.00
C GLY A 10 -0.97 8.42 4.91
N GLY A 11 -0.45 7.19 4.85
CA GLY A 11 0.83 6.77 5.40
C GLY A 11 1.62 6.02 4.32
N LYS A 12 2.94 5.89 4.49
CA LYS A 12 3.80 5.11 3.58
C LYS A 12 3.34 3.65 3.59
N ARG A 13 2.81 3.12 2.48
CA ARG A 13 2.35 1.73 2.38
C ARG A 13 3.18 0.97 1.35
N GLY A 14 3.39 -0.31 1.62
CA GLY A 14 3.91 -1.23 0.61
C GLY A 14 2.78 -1.69 -0.29
N ARG A 15 3.04 -1.87 -1.58
CA ARG A 15 2.12 -2.48 -2.54
C ARG A 15 2.84 -3.57 -3.30
N SER A 16 2.28 -4.78 -3.29
CA SER A 16 2.82 -5.89 -4.08
C SER A 16 2.65 -5.56 -5.56
N ALA A 17 3.75 -5.56 -6.32
CA ALA A 17 3.71 -5.36 -7.78
C ALA A 17 3.05 -6.54 -8.50
N VAL A 18 3.08 -7.73 -7.88
CA VAL A 18 2.54 -8.97 -8.47
C VAL A 18 1.02 -9.06 -8.31
N SER A 19 0.53 -8.82 -7.10
CA SER A 19 -0.90 -9.00 -6.76
C SER A 19 -1.68 -7.70 -6.63
N GLY A 20 -1.01 -6.55 -6.65
CA GLY A 20 -1.61 -5.24 -6.42
C GLY A 20 -2.08 -4.98 -4.99
N ARG A 21 -1.94 -5.95 -4.07
CA ARG A 21 -2.39 -5.83 -2.67
C ARG A 21 -1.47 -4.95 -1.84
N PHE A 22 -2.06 -4.21 -0.90
CA PHE A 22 -1.31 -3.46 0.10
C PHE A 22 -0.69 -4.41 1.13
N VAL A 23 0.61 -4.22 1.38
CA VAL A 23 1.40 -5.01 2.32
C VAL A 23 2.08 -4.09 3.34
N LYS A 24 2.52 -4.68 4.46
CA LYS A 24 3.22 -3.97 5.53
C LYS A 24 4.64 -3.61 5.10
N GLN A 25 5.22 -2.59 5.75
CA GLN A 25 6.60 -2.18 5.51
C GLN A 25 7.62 -3.28 5.81
N SER A 26 7.32 -4.20 6.74
CA SER A 26 8.15 -5.39 6.96
C SER A 26 8.20 -6.30 5.73
N THR A 27 7.10 -6.43 5.01
CA THR A 27 7.03 -7.17 3.74
C THR A 27 7.83 -6.47 2.65
N VAL A 28 7.76 -5.13 2.58
CA VAL A 28 8.57 -4.34 1.64
C VAL A 28 10.06 -4.62 1.83
N LYS A 29 10.53 -4.63 3.09
CA LYS A 29 11.93 -4.91 3.42
C LYS A 29 12.37 -6.32 3.07
N ARG A 30 11.47 -7.31 3.21
CA ARG A 30 11.76 -8.72 2.87
C ARG A 30 11.76 -8.97 1.36
N SER A 31 10.91 -8.28 0.61
CA SER A 31 10.73 -8.49 -0.82
C SER A 31 10.76 -7.17 -1.60
N PRO A 32 11.89 -6.44 -1.61
CA PRO A 32 11.98 -5.14 -2.25
C PRO A 32 11.85 -5.22 -3.77
N LYS A 33 12.17 -6.37 -4.38
CA LYS A 33 12.07 -6.59 -5.83
C LYS A 33 10.63 -6.68 -6.34
N THR A 34 9.70 -7.12 -5.51
CA THR A 34 8.29 -7.37 -5.89
C THR A 34 7.31 -6.52 -5.09
N THR A 35 7.80 -5.55 -4.33
CA THR A 35 7.00 -4.66 -3.51
C THR A 35 7.43 -3.22 -3.73
N VAL A 36 6.46 -2.38 -4.08
CA VAL A 36 6.61 -0.94 -4.27
C VAL A 36 6.32 -0.23 -2.95
N ASN A 37 7.15 0.75 -2.56
CA ASN A 37 6.84 1.61 -1.43
C ASN A 37 6.17 2.88 -1.93
N GLU A 38 4.86 2.99 -1.77
CA GLU A 38 4.10 4.16 -2.19
C GLU A 38 3.72 5.01 -0.98
N SER A 39 4.11 6.28 -1.04
CA SER A 39 3.53 7.30 -0.18
C SER A 39 2.21 7.73 -0.82
N VAL A 40 1.08 7.37 -0.21
CA VAL A 40 -0.22 7.88 -0.63
C VAL A 40 -0.24 9.38 -0.31
N LYS A 41 0.26 10.22 -1.23
CA LYS A 41 0.09 11.67 -1.16
C LYS A 41 -1.42 11.89 -1.09
N LYS A 42 -1.90 12.45 0.02
CA LYS A 42 -3.27 12.94 0.08
C LYS A 42 -3.44 13.86 -1.14
N PRO A 43 -4.45 13.67 -2.00
CA PRO A 43 -4.75 14.69 -3.00
C PRO A 43 -5.00 15.98 -2.21
N LYS A 44 -4.11 16.97 -2.40
CA LYS A 44 -4.40 18.34 -1.98
C LYS A 44 -5.54 18.76 -2.89
N LYS A 45 -6.67 19.03 -2.23
CA LYS A 45 -7.99 19.40 -2.76
C LYS A 45 -7.91 20.29 -3.98
#